data_AF-A0A7J8DTX5-F1
#
_entry.id   AF-A0A7J8DTX5-F1
#
_cell.length_a   1.000
_cell.length_b   1.000
_cell.length_c   1.000
_cell.angle_alpha   90.00
_cell.angle_beta   90.00
_cell.angle_gamma   90.00
#
_symmetry.space_group_name_H-M   'P 1'
#
loop_
_entity.id
_entity.type
_entity.pdbx_description
1 polymer ?
#
loop_
_entity_poly.entity_id
_entity_poly.type
_entity_poly.pdbx_seq_one_letter_code
_entity_poly.pdbx_strand_id
1 'polypeptide(L)'
;MVSFESLKRIRENDSNCRNSEPNFFKKHSCDEDKEAMFLKTAARKLKQFLKMNISEEFKLHLSIVSQGTLKLLNCTGKEEKKSSKEQKKQDEMCFLKILLEKIKTCWNKILSGTKEH
;
A
#
# COMPACT_ATOMS: atom_id res chain seq x y z
N MET A 1 -14.42 -1.02 -0.78
CA MET A 1 -13.48 -0.02 -0.20
C MET A 1 -13.24 1.07 -1.24
N VAL A 2 -14.07 2.13 -1.22
CA VAL A 2 -14.27 3.11 -2.32
C VAL A 2 -12.98 3.76 -2.82
N SER A 3 -12.04 4.07 -1.92
CA SER A 3 -10.77 4.69 -2.32
C SER A 3 -9.92 3.81 -3.24
N PHE A 4 -10.00 2.47 -3.16
CA PHE A 4 -9.26 1.59 -4.08
C PHE A 4 -9.79 1.60 -5.51
N GLU A 5 -11.06 1.95 -5.72
CA GLU A 5 -11.65 2.09 -7.05
C GLU A 5 -11.20 3.39 -7.72
N SER A 6 -11.13 4.49 -6.96
CA SER A 6 -10.53 5.75 -7.43
C SER A 6 -9.05 5.59 -7.79
N LEU A 7 -8.31 4.77 -7.03
CA LEU A 7 -6.91 4.44 -7.34
C LEU A 7 -6.74 3.59 -8.62
N LYS A 8 -7.80 2.92 -9.09
CA LYS A 8 -7.76 2.08 -10.30
C LYS A 8 -7.74 2.92 -11.59
N ARG A 9 -8.41 4.08 -11.61
CA ARG A 9 -8.44 4.99 -12.78
C ARG A 9 -7.09 5.65 -13.07
N ILE A 10 -6.23 5.77 -12.07
CA ILE A 10 -4.91 6.40 -12.20
C ILE A 10 -3.85 5.37 -12.69
N ARG A 11 -4.23 4.08 -12.74
CA ARG A 11 -3.38 2.93 -13.10
C ARG A 11 -3.10 2.79 -14.60
N GLU A 12 -3.87 3.47 -15.45
CA GLU A 12 -3.92 3.26 -16.91
C GLU A 12 -2.80 3.98 -17.68
N ASN A 13 -2.00 4.82 -17.04
CA ASN A 13 -0.73 5.27 -17.63
C ASN A 13 0.32 4.16 -17.43
N ASP A 14 0.36 3.22 -18.38
CA ASP A 14 1.30 2.09 -18.40
C ASP A 14 2.75 2.57 -18.50
N SER A 15 3.34 2.87 -17.34
CA SER A 15 4.78 2.96 -17.18
C SER A 15 5.38 1.55 -17.32
N ASN A 16 6.44 1.43 -18.12
CA ASN A 16 7.27 0.22 -18.31
C ASN A 16 7.89 -0.29 -16.98
N CYS A 17 7.08 -0.82 -16.08
CA CYS A 17 7.52 -1.38 -14.81
C CYS A 17 8.28 -2.67 -15.06
N ARG A 18 9.42 -2.85 -14.39
CA ARG A 18 10.14 -4.12 -14.43
C ARG A 18 9.30 -5.21 -13.76
N ASN A 19 9.23 -6.39 -14.37
CA ASN A 19 8.50 -7.55 -13.85
C ASN A 19 9.15 -8.19 -12.60
N SER A 20 10.24 -7.64 -12.08
CA SER A 20 10.92 -8.16 -10.90
C SER A 20 10.20 -7.77 -9.62
N GLU A 21 9.87 -8.75 -8.76
CA GLU A 21 9.23 -8.47 -7.48
C GLU A 21 10.16 -7.68 -6.54
N PRO A 22 9.72 -6.50 -6.03
CA PRO A 22 10.51 -5.73 -5.09
C PRO A 22 10.80 -6.48 -3.78
N ASN A 23 12.02 -6.31 -3.24
CA ASN A 23 12.47 -6.95 -1.99
C ASN A 23 11.52 -6.73 -0.79
N PHE A 24 10.78 -5.63 -0.79
CA PHE A 24 9.76 -5.38 0.23
C PHE A 24 8.75 -6.51 0.32
N PHE A 25 8.22 -7.00 -0.82
CA PHE A 25 7.19 -8.04 -0.85
C PHE A 25 7.75 -9.44 -0.56
N LYS A 26 9.04 -9.66 -0.86
CA LYS A 26 9.75 -10.86 -0.42
C LYS A 26 9.91 -10.93 1.10
N LYS A 27 10.08 -9.78 1.75
CA LYS A 27 10.25 -9.67 3.20
C LYS A 27 8.92 -9.56 3.95
N HIS A 28 7.93 -8.94 3.32
CA HIS A 28 6.62 -8.66 3.90
C HIS A 28 5.55 -9.19 2.95
N SER A 29 5.01 -10.36 3.28
CA SER A 29 3.97 -11.07 2.54
C SER A 29 2.64 -11.03 3.29
N CYS A 30 1.54 -11.10 2.55
CA CYS A 30 0.20 -11.30 3.09
C CYS A 30 -0.11 -12.81 3.17
N ASP A 31 0.70 -13.53 3.94
CA ASP A 31 0.49 -14.95 4.23
C ASP A 31 -0.56 -15.12 5.33
N GLU A 32 -1.05 -16.35 5.51
CA GLU A 32 -1.92 -16.73 6.64
C GLU A 32 -1.25 -16.33 7.97
N ASP A 33 -2.04 -15.74 8.87
CA ASP A 33 -1.66 -15.18 10.17
C ASP A 33 -0.74 -13.93 10.13
N LYS A 34 -0.34 -13.46 8.94
CA LYS A 34 0.54 -12.29 8.77
C LYS A 34 -0.15 -11.11 8.09
N GLU A 35 -1.44 -11.23 7.76
CA GLU A 35 -2.18 -10.20 7.02
C GLU A 35 -2.17 -8.85 7.75
N ALA A 36 -2.43 -8.86 9.07
CA ALA A 36 -2.41 -7.65 9.89
C ALA A 36 -1.02 -7.00 9.94
N MET A 37 0.04 -7.80 10.07
CA MET A 37 1.41 -7.30 10.09
C MET A 37 1.83 -6.70 8.75
N PHE A 38 1.45 -7.37 7.65
CA PHE A 38 1.65 -6.88 6.29
C PHE A 38 0.93 -5.55 6.08
N LEU A 39 -0.37 -5.49 6.36
CA LEU A 39 -1.19 -4.29 6.17
C LEU A 39 -0.68 -3.11 6.99
N LYS A 40 -0.26 -3.33 8.24
CA LYS A 40 0.38 -2.30 9.08
C LYS A 40 1.66 -1.76 8.45
N THR A 41 2.53 -2.64 7.97
CA THR A 41 3.81 -2.26 7.36
C THR A 41 3.60 -1.53 6.03
N ALA A 42 2.69 -2.05 5.20
CA ALA A 42 2.32 -1.47 3.92
C ALA A 42 1.66 -0.09 4.08
N ALA A 43 0.78 0.09 5.06
CA ALA A 43 0.14 1.38 5.35
C ALA A 43 1.16 2.43 5.81
N ARG A 44 2.17 2.05 6.62
CA ARG A 44 3.29 2.95 6.96
C ARG A 44 4.13 3.31 5.73
N LYS A 45 4.37 2.34 4.84
CA LYS A 45 5.09 2.57 3.59
C LYS A 45 4.32 3.54 2.68
N LEU A 46 2.98 3.43 2.60
CA LEU A 46 2.14 4.36 1.84
C LEU A 46 2.30 5.83 2.27
N LYS A 47 2.46 6.11 3.58
CA LYS A 47 2.70 7.49 4.05
C LYS A 47 3.92 8.14 3.39
N GLN A 48 4.94 7.36 3.02
CA GLN A 48 6.15 7.88 2.40
C GLN A 48 5.88 8.45 0.99
N PHE A 49 4.87 7.91 0.30
CA PHE A 49 4.48 8.35 -1.05
C PHE A 49 3.71 9.67 -1.05
N LEU A 50 3.20 10.14 0.10
CA LEU A 50 2.51 11.43 0.19
C LEU A 50 3.42 12.63 -0.10
N LYS A 51 4.75 12.44 0.00
CA LYS A 51 5.76 13.47 -0.31
C LYS A 51 6.13 13.54 -1.80
N MET A 52 5.64 12.61 -2.62
CA MET A 52 5.94 12.62 -4.05
C MET A 52 5.15 13.73 -4.77
N ASN A 53 5.66 14.13 -5.94
CA ASN A 53 4.96 15.02 -6.85
C ASN A 53 3.89 14.24 -7.64
N ILE A 54 2.72 14.08 -7.00
CA ILE A 54 1.49 13.44 -7.48
C ILE A 54 0.29 14.37 -7.24
N SER A 55 -0.84 14.13 -7.90
CA SER A 55 -2.04 14.97 -7.73
C SER A 55 -2.57 14.94 -6.30
N GLU A 56 -3.14 16.06 -5.85
CA GLU A 56 -3.69 16.19 -4.49
C GLU A 56 -4.85 15.21 -4.25
N GLU A 57 -5.67 14.93 -5.26
CA GLU A 57 -6.71 13.88 -5.19
C GLU A 57 -6.10 12.51 -4.93
N PHE A 58 -4.98 12.18 -5.60
CA PHE A 58 -4.29 10.92 -5.37
C PHE A 58 -3.68 10.87 -3.97
N LYS A 59 -3.06 11.95 -3.49
CA LYS A 59 -2.56 12.06 -2.11
C LYS A 59 -3.68 11.84 -1.09
N LEU A 60 -4.85 12.44 -1.31
CA LEU A 60 -6.01 12.27 -0.44
C LEU A 60 -6.40 10.79 -0.34
N HIS A 61 -6.54 10.10 -1.48
CA HIS A 61 -6.88 8.67 -1.47
C HIS A 61 -5.81 7.79 -0.83
N LEU A 62 -4.52 8.05 -1.08
CA LEU A 62 -3.41 7.35 -0.42
C LEU A 62 -3.45 7.55 1.10
N SER A 63 -3.75 8.78 1.55
CA SER A 63 -3.87 9.12 2.96
C SER A 63 -5.03 8.37 3.62
N ILE A 64 -6.21 8.35 2.99
CA ILE A 64 -7.38 7.61 3.47
C ILE A 64 -7.07 6.12 3.61
N VAL A 65 -6.45 5.50 2.59
CA VAL A 65 -6.08 4.07 2.65
C VAL A 65 -5.07 3.80 3.75
N SER A 66 -4.03 4.63 3.87
CA SER A 66 -2.98 4.47 4.87
C SER A 66 -3.52 4.65 6.29
N GLN A 67 -4.16 5.78 6.58
CA GLN A 67 -4.68 6.11 7.91
C GLN A 67 -5.83 5.19 8.29
N GLY A 68 -6.74 4.90 7.36
CA GLY A 68 -7.84 3.96 7.56
C GLY A 68 -7.33 2.56 7.93
N THR A 69 -6.33 2.05 7.21
CA THR A 69 -5.72 0.74 7.52
C THR A 69 -5.09 0.73 8.91
N LEU A 70 -4.32 1.76 9.28
CA LEU A 70 -3.70 1.84 10.60
C LEU A 70 -4.73 1.93 11.72
N LYS A 71 -5.81 2.69 11.52
CA LYS A 71 -6.89 2.84 12.49
C LYS A 71 -7.65 1.54 12.69
N LEU A 72 -8.00 0.83 11.62
CA LEU A 72 -8.70 -0.46 11.68
C LEU A 72 -7.87 -1.55 12.39
N LEU A 73 -6.54 -1.50 12.27
CA LEU A 73 -5.64 -2.41 12.97
C LEU A 73 -5.29 -1.95 14.40
N ASN A 74 -6.02 -0.96 14.95
CA ASN A 74 -5.77 -0.35 16.27
C ASN A 74 -4.29 0.02 16.50
N CYS A 75 -3.60 0.47 15.45
CA CYS A 75 -2.18 0.77 15.51
C CYS A 75 -1.95 2.23 15.94
N THR A 76 -1.67 2.45 17.22
CA THR A 76 -1.33 3.77 17.80
C THR A 76 0.18 4.08 17.83
N GLY A 77 1.02 3.18 17.29
CA GLY A 77 2.48 3.24 17.46
C GLY A 77 3.21 4.35 16.68
N LYS A 78 4.16 5.00 17.38
CA LYS A 78 5.09 6.06 16.93
C LYS A 78 5.66 5.81 15.52
N GLU A 79 5.74 6.88 14.73
CA GLU A 79 6.29 6.88 13.38
C GLU A 79 7.78 6.49 13.41
N GLU A 80 8.12 5.31 12.90
CA GLU A 80 9.51 4.96 12.66
C GLU A 80 10.05 5.78 11.48
N LYS A 81 10.91 6.76 11.79
CA LYS A 81 11.74 7.43 10.80
C LYS A 81 12.78 6.42 10.31
N LYS A 82 12.65 5.97 9.06
CA LYS A 82 13.77 5.31 8.35
C LYS A 82 13.91 5.85 6.93
N SER A 83 15.18 6.06 6.58
CA SER A 83 15.70 6.84 5.47
C SER A 83 15.18 6.43 4.10
N SER A 84 14.75 7.43 3.33
CA SER A 84 14.54 7.33 1.90
C SER A 84 15.90 7.20 1.23
N LYS A 85 16.21 6.04 0.66
CA LYS A 85 17.20 5.97 -0.42
C LYS A 85 16.48 6.40 -1.68
N GLU A 86 17.04 7.38 -2.36
CA GLU A 86 16.52 7.98 -3.58
C GLU A 86 16.47 6.90 -4.69
N GLN A 87 15.30 6.32 -4.89
CA GLN A 87 15.03 5.43 -6.02
C GLN A 87 14.47 6.26 -7.17
N LYS A 88 14.74 5.86 -8.41
CA LYS A 88 14.20 6.55 -9.60
C LYS A 88 12.68 6.65 -9.46
N LYS A 89 12.12 7.85 -9.67
CA LYS A 89 10.68 8.17 -9.56
C LYS A 89 9.75 7.16 -10.26
N GLN A 90 10.20 6.58 -11.37
CA GLN A 90 9.46 5.54 -12.11
C GLN A 90 9.39 4.21 -11.34
N ASP A 91 10.50 3.76 -10.75
CA ASP A 91 10.54 2.54 -9.94
C ASP A 91 9.69 2.72 -8.67
N GLU A 92 9.64 3.94 -8.12
CA GLU A 92 8.77 4.28 -6.99
C GLU A 92 7.28 4.24 -7.35
N MET A 93 6.87 4.74 -8.51
CA MET A 93 5.48 4.64 -8.98
C MET A 93 5.07 3.19 -9.25
N CYS A 94 5.95 2.41 -9.88
CA CYS A 94 5.75 0.98 -10.10
C CYS A 94 5.59 0.23 -8.77
N PHE A 95 6.45 0.55 -7.80
CA PHE A 95 6.34 0.01 -6.45
C PHE A 95 5.01 0.38 -5.78
N LEU A 96 4.58 1.64 -5.90
CA LEU A 96 3.32 2.11 -5.32
C LEU A 96 2.12 1.38 -5.93
N LYS A 97 2.11 1.16 -7.26
CA LYS A 97 1.08 0.39 -7.97
C LYS A 97 0.97 -1.02 -7.39
N ILE A 98 2.09 -1.74 -7.30
CA ILE A 98 2.14 -3.10 -6.74
C ILE A 98 1.72 -3.10 -5.26
N LEU A 99 2.15 -2.10 -4.48
CA LEU A 99 1.82 -1.97 -3.06
C LEU A 99 0.31 -1.83 -2.86
N LEU A 100 -0.35 -0.98 -3.64
CA LEU A 100 -1.80 -0.77 -3.56
C LEU A 100 -2.57 -2.04 -3.96
N GLU A 101 -2.12 -2.75 -4.99
CA GLU A 101 -2.72 -4.03 -5.39
C GLU A 101 -2.61 -5.08 -4.28
N LYS A 102 -1.42 -5.25 -3.70
CA LYS A 102 -1.20 -6.21 -2.61
C LYS A 102 -2.00 -5.84 -1.34
N ILE A 103 -2.12 -4.54 -0.99
CA ILE A 103 -2.98 -4.10 0.13
C ILE A 103 -4.45 -4.45 -0.14
N LYS A 104 -4.96 -4.16 -1.34
CA LYS A 104 -6.33 -4.50 -1.73
C LYS A 104 -6.59 -6.00 -1.62
N THR A 105 -5.69 -6.82 -2.19
CA THR A 105 -5.81 -8.29 -2.13
C THR A 105 -5.77 -8.79 -0.69
N CYS A 106 -4.90 -8.22 0.16
CA CYS A 106 -4.79 -8.62 1.55
C CYS A 106 -6.05 -8.29 2.38
N TRP A 107 -6.61 -7.09 2.17
CA TRP A 107 -7.91 -6.73 2.75
C TRP A 107 -9.03 -7.66 2.27
N ASN A 108 -9.06 -7.97 0.96
CA ASN A 108 -10.04 -8.90 0.43
C ASN A 108 -9.92 -10.29 1.07
N LYS A 109 -8.71 -10.79 1.32
CA LYS A 109 -8.48 -12.07 2.01
C LYS A 109 -9.05 -12.07 3.43
N ILE A 110 -8.80 -11.02 4.22
CA ILE A 110 -9.37 -10.86 5.56
C ILE A 110 -10.91 -10.79 5.52
N LEU A 111 -11.45 -10.01 4.59
CA LEU A 111 -12.90 -9.80 4.45
C LEU A 111 -13.63 -11.01 3.85
N SER A 112 -12.94 -11.86 3.08
CA SER A 112 -13.51 -13.11 2.54
C SER A 112 -13.38 -14.27 3.52
N GLY A 113 -12.30 -14.32 4.30
CA GLY A 113 -12.06 -15.36 5.31
C GLY A 113 -12.92 -15.20 6.58
N THR A 114 -13.61 -14.08 6.76
CA THR A 114 -14.52 -13.82 7.88
C THR A 114 -15.96 -14.30 7.63
N LYS A 115 -16.23 -15.02 6.53
CA LYS A 115 -17.58 -15.44 6.11
C LYS A 115 -18.06 -16.80 6.63
N GLU A 116 -17.35 -17.46 7.53
CA GLU A 116 -17.82 -18.72 8.13
C GLU A 116 -17.87 -18.61 9.66
N HIS A 117 -19.06 -18.30 10.17
CA HIS A 117 -19.49 -18.60 11.53
C HIS A 117 -21.00 -18.88 11.53
#